data_AF-A0A7J8LTS1-F1
#
_entry.id   AF-A0A7J8LTS1-F1
#
_cell.length_a   1.000
_cell.length_b   1.000
_cell.length_c   1.000
_cell.angle_alpha   90.00
_cell.angle_beta   90.00
_cell.angle_gamma   90.00
#
_symmetry.space_group_name_H-M   'P 1'
#
loop_
_entity.id
_entity.type
_entity.pdbx_description
1 polymer ?
#
loop_
_entity_poly.entity_id
_entity_poly.type
_entity_poly.pdbx_seq_one_letter_code
_entity_poly.pdbx_strand_id
1 'polypeptide(L)'
;MRLGLDVDIHKLEAEKLRKGKNKAEEDLDSLKIDYKKIRLSIRIASLGKTSEQWRQEIKEEKTRADQWEKKFQDSRARESALERSLLEGRNEIAGLKARVAELEKSLHLYRSRNSTIELRVSLRKIEE
;
A
#
# COMPACT_ATOMS: atom_id res chain seq x y z
N MET A 1 -19.00 76.23 49.79
CA MET A 1 -18.22 75.56 48.73
C MET A 1 -18.48 74.05 48.73
N ARG A 2 -19.63 73.59 48.21
CA ARG A 2 -20.00 72.16 48.18
C ARG A 2 -20.36 71.63 46.79
N LEU A 3 -20.63 72.53 45.83
CA LEU A 3 -21.03 72.21 44.46
C LEU A 3 -19.85 71.84 43.53
N GLY A 4 -18.64 72.36 43.79
CA GLY A 4 -17.47 72.03 42.98
C GLY A 4 -16.98 70.58 43.16
N LEU A 5 -17.03 70.08 44.41
CA LEU A 5 -16.64 68.70 44.74
C LEU A 5 -17.55 67.65 44.08
N ASP A 6 -18.84 67.96 43.92
CA ASP A 6 -19.83 67.06 43.30
C ASP A 6 -19.62 66.92 41.78
N VAL A 7 -19.28 68.04 41.11
CA VAL A 7 -18.91 68.04 39.68
C VAL A 7 -17.65 67.22 39.43
N ASP A 8 -16.65 67.31 40.30
CA ASP A 8 -15.41 66.53 40.20
C ASP A 8 -15.64 65.03 40.43
N ILE A 9 -16.54 64.65 41.35
CA ILE A 9 -16.94 63.25 41.58
C ILE A 9 -17.63 62.67 40.34
N HIS A 10 -18.61 63.39 39.77
CA HIS A 10 -19.30 62.94 38.57
C HIS A 10 -18.37 62.79 37.36
N LYS A 11 -17.40 63.70 37.22
CA LYS A 11 -16.38 63.62 36.16
C LYS A 11 -15.49 62.38 36.33
N LEU A 12 -15.09 62.06 37.57
CA LEU A 12 -14.30 60.88 37.88
C LEU A 12 -15.06 59.57 37.60
N GLU A 13 -16.35 59.51 37.93
CA GLU A 13 -17.23 58.36 37.64
C GLU A 13 -17.42 58.16 36.14
N ALA A 14 -17.69 59.24 35.39
CA ALA A 14 -17.82 59.19 33.94
C ALA A 14 -16.53 58.71 33.26
N GLU A 15 -15.36 59.12 33.77
CA GLU A 15 -14.08 58.67 33.24
C GLU A 15 -13.81 57.19 33.54
N LYS A 16 -14.19 56.70 34.74
CA LYS A 16 -14.12 55.26 35.08
C LYS A 16 -15.03 54.44 34.18
N LEU A 17 -16.27 54.89 33.94
CA LEU A 17 -17.20 54.24 33.03
C LEU A 17 -16.65 54.19 31.60
N ARG A 18 -16.04 55.28 31.12
CA ARG A 18 -15.42 55.32 29.79
C ARG A 18 -14.26 54.33 29.68
N LYS A 19 -13.38 54.28 30.69
CA LYS A 19 -12.27 53.32 30.76
C LYS A 19 -12.77 51.88 30.79
N GLY A 20 -13.82 51.59 31.57
CA GLY A 20 -14.46 50.28 31.62
C GLY A 20 -15.07 49.86 30.29
N LYS A 21 -15.78 50.78 29.61
CA LYS A 21 -16.37 50.52 28.29
C LYS A 21 -15.31 50.22 27.24
N ASN A 22 -14.26 51.04 27.17
CA ASN A 22 -13.17 50.83 26.20
C ASN A 22 -12.50 49.47 26.40
N LYS A 23 -12.24 49.08 27.66
CA LYS A 23 -11.66 47.76 27.97
C LYS A 23 -12.59 46.61 27.56
N ALA A 24 -13.89 46.73 27.84
CA ALA A 24 -14.87 45.71 27.44
C ALA A 24 -14.96 45.56 25.90
N GLU A 25 -14.77 46.65 25.16
CA GLU A 25 -14.75 46.65 23.70
C GLU A 25 -13.48 46.00 23.14
N GLU A 26 -12.31 46.29 23.71
CA GLU A 26 -11.05 45.61 23.40
C GLU A 26 -11.11 44.10 23.69
N ASP A 27 -11.67 43.72 24.85
CA ASP A 27 -11.86 42.32 25.24
C ASP A 27 -12.81 41.59 24.27
N LEU A 28 -13.87 42.26 23.81
CA LEU A 28 -14.82 41.72 22.83
C LEU A 28 -14.16 41.50 21.46
N ASP A 29 -13.35 42.45 21.00
CA ASP A 29 -12.63 42.32 19.73
C ASP A 29 -11.58 41.21 19.77
N SER A 30 -10.87 41.07 20.90
CA SER A 30 -9.94 39.97 21.15
C SER A 30 -10.65 38.62 21.09
N LEU A 31 -11.78 38.47 21.80
CA LEU A 31 -12.57 37.24 21.81
C LEU A 31 -13.08 36.86 20.40
N LYS A 32 -13.46 37.86 19.60
CA LYS A 32 -13.91 37.65 18.22
C LYS A 32 -12.79 37.14 17.31
N ILE A 33 -11.55 37.60 17.52
CA ILE A 33 -10.37 37.11 16.80
C ILE A 33 -10.10 35.66 17.20
N ASP A 34 -10.07 35.36 18.50
CA ASP A 34 -9.81 34.02 19.01
C ASP A 34 -10.85 33.01 18.54
N TYR A 35 -12.14 33.38 18.57
CA TYR A 35 -13.21 32.54 18.04
C TYR A 35 -13.03 32.20 16.56
N LYS A 36 -12.70 33.19 15.72
CA LYS A 36 -12.43 32.96 14.29
C LYS A 36 -11.23 32.03 14.10
N LYS A 37 -10.18 32.21 14.88
CA LYS A 37 -8.96 31.37 14.83
C LYS A 37 -9.29 29.91 15.19
N ILE A 38 -10.03 29.68 16.27
CA ILE A 38 -10.47 28.33 16.68
C ILE A 38 -11.32 27.67 15.58
N ARG A 39 -12.29 28.39 15.02
CA ARG A 39 -13.15 27.86 13.94
C ARG A 39 -12.34 27.47 12.69
N LEU A 40 -11.35 28.30 12.32
CA LEU A 40 -10.42 27.99 11.23
C LEU A 40 -9.58 26.74 11.54
N SER A 41 -9.03 26.64 12.76
CA SER A 41 -8.25 25.47 13.19
C SER A 41 -9.06 24.16 13.13
N ILE A 42 -10.32 24.17 13.56
CA ILE A 42 -11.23 23.00 13.47
C ILE A 42 -11.45 22.60 12.01
N ARG A 43 -11.62 23.59 11.11
CA ARG A 43 -11.79 23.33 9.68
C ARG A 43 -10.51 22.79 9.04
N ILE A 44 -9.34 23.37 9.36
CA ILE A 44 -8.03 22.94 8.84
C ILE A 44 -7.69 21.53 9.33
N ALA A 45 -7.90 21.24 10.62
CA ALA A 45 -7.67 19.91 11.19
C ALA A 45 -8.69 18.86 10.70
N SER A 46 -9.62 19.24 9.80
CA SER A 46 -10.71 18.38 9.33
C SER A 46 -11.59 17.81 10.46
N LEU A 47 -11.47 18.38 11.67
CA LEU A 47 -12.30 18.07 12.84
C LEU A 47 -13.73 18.57 12.67
N GLY A 48 -13.99 19.39 11.64
CA GLY A 48 -15.33 19.82 11.25
C GLY A 48 -16.16 18.75 10.53
N LYS A 49 -15.58 17.57 10.24
CA LYS A 49 -16.35 16.43 9.70
C LYS A 49 -17.35 15.94 10.74
N THR A 50 -18.57 15.64 10.28
CA THR A 50 -19.58 15.05 11.16
C THR A 50 -19.25 13.58 11.44
N SER A 51 -19.77 13.06 12.56
CA SER A 51 -19.61 11.64 12.90
C SER A 51 -20.10 10.71 11.78
N GLU A 52 -21.14 11.12 11.04
CA GLU A 52 -21.69 10.36 9.92
C GLU A 52 -20.71 10.23 8.75
N GLN A 53 -20.02 11.33 8.40
CA GLN A 53 -19.00 11.32 7.36
C GLN A 53 -17.85 10.38 7.71
N TRP A 54 -17.41 10.38 8.97
CA TRP A 54 -16.38 9.44 9.45
C TRP A 54 -16.83 7.98 9.35
N ARG A 55 -18.09 7.67 9.71
CA ARG A 55 -18.62 6.30 9.58
C ARG A 55 -18.66 5.85 8.13
N GLN A 56 -19.04 6.76 7.22
CA GLN A 56 -19.09 6.47 5.79
C GLN A 56 -17.68 6.22 5.22
N GLU A 57 -16.70 7.06 5.54
CA GLU A 57 -15.30 6.86 5.12
C GLU A 57 -14.72 5.55 5.64
N ILE A 58 -14.96 5.22 6.92
CA ILE A 58 -14.53 3.94 7.50
C ILE A 58 -15.18 2.76 6.78
N LYS A 59 -16.46 2.87 6.42
CA LYS A 59 -17.17 1.81 5.69
C LYS A 59 -16.59 1.63 4.29
N GLU A 60 -16.35 2.72 3.57
CA GLU A 60 -15.72 2.69 2.25
C GLU A 60 -14.33 2.07 2.30
N GLU A 61 -13.50 2.49 3.27
CA GLU A 61 -12.14 1.97 3.40
C GLU A 61 -12.13 0.49 3.77
N LYS A 62 -13.07 0.04 4.62
CA LYS A 62 -13.28 -1.40 4.87
C LYS A 62 -13.61 -2.17 3.60
N THR A 63 -14.55 -1.67 2.79
CA THR A 63 -14.89 -2.36 1.52
C THR A 63 -13.71 -2.40 0.55
N ARG A 64 -12.86 -1.36 0.53
CA ARG A 64 -11.63 -1.36 -0.27
C ARG A 64 -10.63 -2.38 0.26
N ALA A 65 -10.44 -2.46 1.58
CA ALA A 65 -9.57 -3.43 2.21
C ALA A 65 -10.02 -4.87 1.88
N ASP A 66 -11.32 -5.17 1.97
CA ASP A 66 -11.87 -6.48 1.62
C ASP A 66 -11.63 -6.84 0.15
N GLN A 67 -11.75 -5.86 -0.75
CA GLN A 67 -11.45 -6.04 -2.17
C GLN A 67 -9.96 -6.34 -2.41
N TRP A 68 -9.07 -5.65 -1.71
CA TRP A 68 -7.63 -5.88 -1.80
C TRP A 68 -7.25 -7.25 -1.24
N GLU A 69 -7.84 -7.65 -0.12
CA GLU A 69 -7.63 -8.98 0.47
C GLU A 69 -8.03 -10.07 -0.52
N LYS A 70 -9.19 -9.94 -1.16
CA LYS A 70 -9.61 -10.90 -2.18
C LYS A 70 -8.61 -11.00 -3.34
N LYS A 71 -8.16 -9.87 -3.88
CA LYS A 71 -7.14 -9.84 -4.96
C LYS A 71 -5.82 -10.46 -4.53
N PHE A 72 -5.44 -10.26 -3.27
CA PHE A 72 -4.24 -10.86 -2.71
C PHE A 72 -4.36 -12.39 -2.64
N GLN A 73 -5.48 -12.91 -2.13
CA GLN A 73 -5.72 -14.35 -2.09
C GLN A 73 -5.77 -14.98 -3.50
N ASP A 74 -6.44 -14.32 -4.45
CA ASP A 74 -6.46 -14.77 -5.85
C ASP A 74 -5.04 -14.80 -6.46
N SER A 75 -4.21 -13.80 -6.16
CA SER A 75 -2.83 -13.74 -6.64
C SER A 75 -1.98 -14.85 -6.02
N ARG A 76 -2.12 -15.08 -4.71
CA ARG A 76 -1.45 -16.18 -4.01
C ARG A 76 -1.85 -17.55 -4.56
N ALA A 77 -3.13 -17.76 -4.88
CA ALA A 77 -3.59 -19.01 -5.49
C ALA A 77 -2.95 -19.25 -6.87
N ARG A 78 -2.84 -18.20 -7.70
CA ARG A 78 -2.15 -18.27 -9.00
C ARG A 78 -0.66 -18.56 -8.85
N GLU A 79 0.00 -17.91 -7.89
CA GLU A 79 1.41 -18.16 -7.59
C GLU A 79 1.64 -19.63 -7.21
N SER A 80 0.86 -20.18 -6.29
CA SER A 80 0.96 -21.59 -5.93
C SER A 80 0.69 -22.54 -7.11
N ALA A 81 -0.23 -22.18 -8.01
CA ALA A 81 -0.46 -22.97 -9.23
C ALA A 81 0.75 -22.93 -10.18
N LEU A 82 1.37 -21.76 -10.34
CA LEU A 82 2.57 -21.60 -11.16
C LEU A 82 3.75 -22.39 -10.57
N GLU A 83 3.97 -22.35 -9.26
CA GLU A 83 5.03 -23.13 -8.61
C GLU A 83 4.88 -24.64 -8.85
N ARG A 84 3.64 -25.17 -8.78
CA ARG A 84 3.37 -26.57 -9.10
C ARG A 84 3.71 -26.89 -10.55
N SER A 85 3.27 -26.05 -11.49
CA SER A 85 3.57 -26.25 -12.91
C SER A 85 5.08 -26.19 -13.22
N LEU A 86 5.82 -25.33 -12.52
CA LEU A 86 7.28 -25.24 -12.66
C LEU A 86 7.98 -26.49 -12.12
N LEU A 87 7.49 -27.03 -11.00
CA LEU A 87 8.02 -28.26 -10.43
C LEU A 87 7.75 -29.46 -11.35
N GLU A 88 6.54 -29.54 -11.90
CA GLU A 88 6.15 -30.58 -12.84
C GLU A 88 7.00 -30.51 -14.12
N GLY A 89 7.17 -29.32 -14.72
CA GLY A 89 8.04 -29.13 -15.87
C GLY A 89 9.51 -29.47 -15.59
N ARG A 90 10.02 -29.18 -14.37
CA ARG A 90 11.37 -29.61 -13.97
C ARG A 90 11.49 -31.13 -13.93
N ASN A 91 10.49 -31.83 -13.41
CA ASN A 91 10.47 -33.29 -13.34
C ASN A 91 10.37 -33.91 -14.74
N GLU A 92 9.56 -33.34 -15.63
CA GLU A 92 9.48 -33.75 -17.03
C GLU A 92 10.82 -33.60 -17.75
N ILE A 93 11.50 -32.46 -17.59
CA ILE A 93 12.84 -32.24 -18.16
C ILE A 93 13.82 -33.28 -17.64
N ALA A 94 13.79 -33.60 -16.34
CA ALA A 94 14.66 -34.62 -15.77
C ALA A 94 14.38 -36.01 -16.37
N GLY A 95 13.11 -36.37 -16.53
CA GLY A 95 12.68 -37.62 -17.18
C GLY A 95 13.12 -37.69 -18.65
N LEU A 96 12.97 -36.61 -19.41
CA LEU A 96 13.41 -36.54 -20.81
C LEU A 96 14.93 -36.68 -20.91
N LYS A 97 15.70 -36.01 -20.05
CA LYS A 97 17.17 -36.17 -20.00
C LYS A 97 17.59 -37.62 -19.75
N ALA A 98 16.90 -38.32 -18.85
CA ALA A 98 17.17 -39.73 -18.60
C ALA A 98 16.92 -40.61 -19.83
N ARG A 99 15.80 -40.39 -20.54
CA ARG A 99 15.49 -41.11 -21.79
C ARG A 99 16.48 -40.82 -22.91
N VAL A 100 16.90 -39.57 -23.06
CA VAL A 100 17.94 -39.19 -24.03
C VAL A 100 19.24 -39.94 -23.73
N ALA A 101 19.68 -39.97 -22.47
CA ALA A 101 20.89 -40.70 -22.08
C ALA A 101 20.80 -42.22 -22.35
N GLU A 102 19.61 -42.82 -22.20
CA GLU A 102 19.38 -44.23 -22.55
C GLU A 102 19.45 -44.46 -24.06
N LEU A 103 18.79 -43.61 -24.86
CA LEU A 103 18.82 -43.68 -26.32
C LEU A 103 20.24 -43.49 -26.88
N GLU A 104 21.01 -42.57 -26.32
CA GLU A 104 22.42 -42.35 -26.69
C GLU A 104 23.25 -43.62 -26.47
N LYS A 105 23.07 -44.30 -25.33
CA LYS A 105 23.73 -45.59 -25.04
C LYS A 105 23.33 -46.68 -26.04
N SER A 106 22.04 -46.82 -26.31
CA SER A 106 21.54 -47.81 -27.28
C SER A 106 22.07 -47.55 -28.69
N LEU A 107 22.11 -46.28 -29.11
CA LEU A 107 22.63 -45.89 -30.42
C LEU A 107 24.13 -46.19 -30.54
N HIS A 108 24.90 -45.90 -29.50
CA HIS A 108 26.33 -46.22 -29.46
C HIS A 108 26.56 -47.73 -29.60
N LEU A 109 25.80 -48.54 -28.86
CA LEU A 109 25.88 -50.00 -28.93
C LEU A 109 25.53 -50.53 -30.32
N TYR A 110 24.46 -50.01 -30.93
CA TYR A 110 24.05 -50.41 -32.28
C TYR A 110 25.12 -50.08 -33.32
N ARG A 111 25.68 -48.86 -33.28
CA ARG A 111 26.76 -48.43 -34.19
C ARG A 111 28.00 -49.33 -34.04
N SER A 112 28.43 -49.61 -32.82
CA SER A 112 29.57 -50.50 -32.53
C SER A 112 29.35 -51.92 -33.11
N ARG A 113 28.15 -52.47 -32.92
CA ARG A 113 27.78 -53.78 -33.49
C ARG A 113 27.78 -53.77 -35.01
N ASN A 114 27.23 -52.72 -35.63
CA ASN A 114 27.18 -52.60 -37.07
C ASN A 114 28.59 -52.52 -37.68
N SER A 115 29.47 -51.68 -37.12
CA SER A 115 30.88 -51.60 -37.54
C SER A 115 31.61 -52.94 -37.39
N THR A 116 31.35 -53.68 -36.31
CA THR A 116 31.92 -55.04 -36.13
C THR A 116 31.47 -56.01 -37.23
N ILE A 117 30.20 -55.92 -37.66
CA ILE A 117 29.67 -56.76 -38.74
C ILE A 117 30.32 -56.36 -40.08
N GLU A 118 30.41 -55.06 -40.39
CA GLU A 118 31.04 -54.56 -41.61
C GLU A 118 32.51 -54.98 -41.72
N LEU A 119 33.28 -54.89 -40.63
CA LEU A 119 34.67 -55.34 -40.60
C LEU A 119 34.80 -56.84 -40.87
N ARG A 120 33.92 -57.68 -40.30
CA ARG A 120 33.90 -59.12 -40.57
C ARG A 120 33.61 -59.43 -42.03
N VAL A 121 32.68 -58.69 -42.66
CA VAL A 121 32.36 -58.85 -44.08
C VAL A 121 33.55 -58.45 -44.95
N SER A 122 34.20 -57.33 -44.66
CA SER A 122 35.39 -56.89 -45.40
C SER A 122 36.57 -57.86 -45.25
N LEU A 123 36.77 -58.45 -44.07
CA LEU A 123 37.81 -59.46 -43.84
C LEU A 123 37.60 -60.69 -44.73
N ARG A 124 36.37 -61.23 -44.77
CA ARG A 124 36.05 -62.38 -45.64
C ARG A 124 36.32 -62.10 -47.11
N LYS A 125 36.09 -60.86 -47.58
CA LYS A 125 36.36 -60.47 -48.97
C LYS A 125 37.85 -60.40 -49.33
N ILE A 126 38.74 -60.30 -48.35
CA ILE A 126 40.21 -60.29 -48.55
C ILE A 126 40.77 -61.72 -48.47
N GLU A 127 40.09 -62.61 -47.75
CA GLU A 127 40.48 -64.02 -47.58
C GLU A 127 40.03 -64.94 -48.74
N GLU A 128 39.14 -64.48 -49.63
CA GLU A 128 38.77 -65.11 -50.92
C GLU A 128 39.71 -64.69 -52.06
#